data_AF-A0A344PND3-F1
#
_entry.id   AF-A0A344PND3-F1
#
_cell.length_a   1.000
_cell.length_b   1.000
_cell.length_c   1.000
_cell.angle_alpha   90.00
_cell.angle_beta   90.00
_cell.angle_gamma   90.00
#
_symmetry.space_group_name_H-M   'P 1'
#
loop_
_entity.id
_entity.type
_entity.pdbx_description
1 polymer ?
#
loop_
_entity_poly.entity_id
_entity_poly.type
_entity_poly.pdbx_seq_one_letter_code
_entity_poly.pdbx_strand_id
1 'polypeptide(L)'
;MALLALAAMTMVLGDALAASPRTSFGFRLDLLTPAGMSCAADAPGASVRQGRDLLGRPLLNVTGDLTGAAITCTTPQGARFTTPLPVDTRDRLAAQVDAVGVWRAGSDRMGLLINPDGDRFATPETHRFTRLP
;
A
#
# COMPACT_ATOMS: atom_id res chain seq x y z
N MET A 1 39.76 -9.00 40.78
CA MET A 1 38.70 -9.40 39.81
C MET A 1 37.56 -8.39 39.90
N ALA A 2 37.60 -7.29 39.14
CA ALA A 2 36.45 -6.40 38.93
C ALA A 2 36.93 -5.24 38.06
N LEU A 3 36.86 -5.38 36.72
CA LEU A 3 36.99 -4.29 35.73
C LEU A 3 37.05 -4.97 34.36
N LEU A 4 35.93 -5.47 33.82
CA LEU A 4 35.82 -5.90 32.40
C LEU A 4 34.37 -6.31 32.01
N ALA A 5 33.34 -5.67 32.57
CA ALA A 5 31.94 -6.06 32.32
C ALA A 5 30.98 -4.90 32.01
N LEU A 6 31.48 -3.80 31.42
CA LEU A 6 30.66 -2.60 31.15
C LEU A 6 30.61 -2.17 29.67
N ALA A 7 31.19 -2.93 28.74
CA ALA A 7 31.31 -2.49 27.34
C ALA A 7 30.14 -2.93 26.40
N ALA A 8 29.13 -3.66 26.89
CA ALA A 8 28.13 -4.27 26.02
C ALA A 8 26.77 -3.54 25.94
N MET A 9 26.56 -2.45 26.70
CA MET A 9 25.23 -1.81 26.78
C MET A 9 25.00 -0.63 25.82
N THR A 10 25.98 -0.25 24.99
CA THR A 10 25.85 0.94 24.12
C THR A 10 25.40 0.63 22.69
N MET A 11 25.36 -0.63 22.26
CA MET A 11 25.00 -1.00 20.88
C MET A 11 23.50 -1.23 20.65
N VAL A 12 22.62 -0.91 21.60
CA VAL A 12 21.16 -1.15 21.43
C VAL A 12 20.39 0.13 21.07
N LEU A 13 20.98 1.32 21.23
CA LEU A 13 20.31 2.58 20.85
C LEU A 13 20.56 3.03 19.40
N GLY A 14 21.60 2.50 18.73
CA GLY A 14 21.92 2.89 17.35
C GLY A 14 20.90 2.37 16.33
N ASP A 15 20.50 1.09 16.46
CA ASP A 15 19.60 0.44 15.51
C ASP A 15 18.13 0.87 15.67
N ALA A 16 17.74 1.37 16.85
CA ALA A 16 16.39 1.87 17.10
C ALA A 16 16.13 3.24 16.44
N LEU A 17 17.17 4.05 16.23
CA LEU A 17 17.08 5.36 15.57
C LEU A 17 17.39 5.30 14.06
N ALA A 18 17.99 4.21 13.58
CA ALA A 18 18.22 3.95 12.16
C ALA A 18 17.05 3.24 11.46
N ALA A 19 15.98 2.92 12.19
CA ALA A 19 14.74 2.44 11.59
C ALA A 19 14.09 3.58 10.78
N SER A 20 14.39 3.63 9.48
CA SER A 20 13.71 4.52 8.55
C SER A 20 12.19 4.39 8.73
N PRO A 21 11.41 5.49 8.80
CA PRO A 21 9.96 5.41 8.86
C PRO A 21 9.49 4.55 7.68
N ARG A 22 8.80 3.45 8.00
CA ARG A 22 8.26 2.54 6.99
C ARG A 22 6.86 3.02 6.68
N THR A 23 6.67 3.58 5.49
CA THR A 23 5.33 3.88 5.00
C THR A 23 4.60 2.58 4.71
N SER A 24 3.35 2.49 5.18
CA SER A 24 2.44 1.43 4.80
C SER A 24 1.30 1.96 3.92
N PHE A 25 0.97 1.18 2.89
CA PHE A 25 -0.09 1.46 1.94
C PHE A 25 -1.12 0.35 1.99
N GLY A 26 -2.30 0.66 2.52
CA GLY A 26 -3.45 -0.23 2.56
C GLY A 26 -4.29 -0.03 1.30
N PHE A 27 -4.61 -1.12 0.60
CA PHE A 27 -5.51 -1.10 -0.55
C PHE A 27 -6.65 -2.11 -0.38
N ARG A 28 -7.85 -1.64 -0.69
CA ARG A 28 -9.06 -2.46 -0.76
C ARG A 28 -9.91 -2.07 -1.95
N LEU A 29 -10.80 -2.97 -2.35
CA LEU A 29 -11.79 -2.67 -3.38
C LEU A 29 -13.08 -2.13 -2.76
N ASP A 30 -13.79 -1.31 -3.52
CA ASP A 30 -15.10 -0.81 -3.13
C ASP A 30 -16.17 -1.92 -3.10
N LEU A 31 -17.35 -1.57 -2.57
CA LEU A 31 -18.45 -2.51 -2.47
C LEU A 31 -19.05 -2.93 -3.82
N LEU A 32 -18.83 -2.12 -4.86
CA LEU A 32 -19.44 -2.25 -6.18
C LEU A 32 -18.56 -3.03 -7.16
N THR A 33 -17.35 -3.39 -6.73
CA THR A 33 -16.41 -4.17 -7.52
C THR A 33 -16.95 -5.58 -7.74
N PRO A 34 -16.90 -6.11 -8.98
CA PRO A 34 -17.39 -7.44 -9.29
C PRO A 34 -16.65 -8.51 -8.47
N ALA A 35 -17.41 -9.51 -8.02
CA ALA A 35 -16.85 -10.69 -7.38
C ALA A 35 -15.84 -11.37 -8.31
N GLY A 36 -14.75 -11.89 -7.73
CA GLY A 36 -13.68 -12.54 -8.49
C GLY A 36 -12.62 -11.60 -9.07
N MET A 37 -12.72 -10.28 -8.85
CA MET A 37 -11.58 -9.39 -9.11
C MET A 37 -10.38 -9.81 -8.25
N SER A 38 -9.20 -9.91 -8.87
CA SER A 38 -7.94 -10.17 -8.19
C SER A 38 -7.04 -8.94 -8.30
N CYS A 39 -6.24 -8.67 -7.27
CA CYS A 39 -5.25 -7.59 -7.31
C CYS A 39 -3.95 -8.08 -6.71
N ALA A 40 -2.83 -7.62 -7.26
CA ALA A 40 -1.50 -7.87 -6.75
C ALA A 40 -0.70 -6.56 -6.77
N ALA A 41 0.24 -6.42 -5.83
CA ALA A 41 1.19 -5.33 -5.83
C ALA A 41 2.57 -5.85 -6.28
N ASP A 42 3.19 -5.11 -7.20
CA ASP A 42 4.61 -5.22 -7.50
C ASP A 42 5.31 -4.08 -6.76
N ALA A 43 6.20 -4.42 -5.83
CA ALA A 43 6.79 -3.45 -4.91
C ALA A 43 8.24 -3.83 -4.60
N PRO A 44 9.19 -3.46 -5.48
CA PRO A 44 10.61 -3.77 -5.28
C PRO A 44 11.12 -3.07 -4.01
N GLY A 45 11.69 -3.84 -3.08
CA GLY A 45 12.20 -3.28 -1.82
C GLY A 45 11.14 -3.08 -0.72
N ALA A 46 9.88 -3.46 -0.96
CA ALA A 46 8.84 -3.49 0.05
C ALA A 46 8.31 -4.91 0.29
N SER A 47 7.67 -5.09 1.44
CA SER A 47 6.92 -6.30 1.75
C SER A 47 5.46 -6.14 1.32
N VAL A 48 4.92 -7.15 0.64
CA VAL A 48 3.52 -7.20 0.22
C VAL A 48 2.80 -8.26 1.03
N ARG A 49 1.76 -7.88 1.76
CA ARG A 49 0.81 -8.81 2.37
C ARG A 49 -0.49 -8.78 1.57
N GLN A 50 -0.95 -9.96 1.20
CA GLN A 50 -2.23 -10.14 0.53
C GLN A 50 -3.20 -10.83 1.48
N GLY A 51 -4.43 -10.36 1.49
CA GLY A 51 -5.52 -10.91 2.27
C GLY A 51 -6.85 -10.75 1.56
N ARG A 52 -7.93 -11.04 2.28
CA ARG A 52 -9.29 -10.82 1.79
C ARG A 52 -10.12 -10.17 2.88
N ASP A 53 -11.07 -9.33 2.47
CA ASP A 53 -12.09 -8.83 3.38
C ASP A 53 -13.16 -9.90 3.68
N LEU A 54 -14.13 -9.55 4.53
CA LEU A 54 -15.23 -10.45 4.91
C LEU A 54 -16.13 -10.86 3.72
N LEU A 55 -16.08 -10.11 2.62
CA LEU A 55 -16.81 -10.40 1.38
C LEU A 55 -15.91 -11.10 0.34
N GLY A 56 -14.71 -11.54 0.74
CA GLY A 56 -13.76 -12.27 -0.09
C GLY A 56 -13.00 -11.40 -1.10
N ARG A 57 -13.13 -10.07 -1.06
CA ARG A 57 -12.43 -9.16 -1.98
C ARG A 57 -10.96 -8.98 -1.59
N PRO A 58 -10.05 -8.78 -2.54
CA PRO A 58 -8.65 -8.51 -2.28
C PRO A 58 -8.42 -7.36 -1.28
N LEU A 59 -7.56 -7.63 -0.32
CA LEU A 59 -6.92 -6.64 0.55
C LEU A 59 -5.42 -6.73 0.32
N LEU A 60 -4.76 -5.60 0.06
CA LEU A 60 -3.30 -5.54 -0.07
C LEU A 60 -2.75 -4.58 0.99
N ASN A 61 -1.63 -4.93 1.58
CA ASN A 61 -0.87 -4.04 2.43
C ASN A 61 0.60 -4.07 2.02
N VAL A 62 1.11 -2.94 1.53
CA VAL A 62 2.50 -2.80 1.09
C VAL A 62 3.24 -2.00 2.14
N THR A 63 4.38 -2.47 2.62
CA THR A 63 5.13 -1.81 3.71
C THR A 63 6.62 -1.81 3.42
N GLY A 64 7.23 -0.62 3.43
CA GLY A 64 8.64 -0.42 3.15
C GLY A 64 8.89 0.80 2.26
N ASP A 65 9.89 0.71 1.39
CA ASP A 65 10.11 1.70 0.33
C ASP A 65 9.11 1.47 -0.79
N LEU A 66 8.19 2.42 -0.98
CA LEU A 66 7.12 2.31 -1.97
C LEU A 66 7.53 2.91 -3.33
N THR A 67 8.78 3.33 -3.48
CA THR A 67 9.31 3.88 -4.74
C THR A 67 9.19 2.87 -5.86
N GLY A 68 8.46 3.23 -6.93
CA GLY A 68 8.24 2.36 -8.08
C GLY A 68 7.25 1.22 -7.83
N ALA A 69 6.59 1.17 -6.68
CA ALA A 69 5.54 0.20 -6.43
C ALA A 69 4.29 0.48 -7.29
N ALA A 70 3.60 -0.58 -7.72
CA ALA A 70 2.37 -0.49 -8.48
C ALA A 70 1.37 -1.59 -8.08
N ILE A 71 0.08 -1.32 -8.25
CA ILE A 71 -0.99 -2.31 -8.10
C ILE A 71 -1.53 -2.65 -9.47
N THR A 72 -1.61 -3.95 -9.77
CA THR A 72 -2.34 -4.47 -10.92
C THR A 72 -3.56 -5.25 -10.45
N CYS A 73 -4.74 -4.84 -10.93
CA CYS A 73 -6.00 -5.54 -10.73
C CYS A 73 -6.47 -6.19 -12.04
N THR A 74 -6.99 -7.41 -11.94
CA THR A 74 -7.50 -8.20 -13.05
C THR A 74 -8.96 -8.54 -12.78
N THR A 75 -9.82 -8.21 -13.74
CA THR A 75 -11.25 -8.54 -13.70
C THR A 75 -11.46 -10.05 -13.88
N PRO A 76 -12.62 -10.60 -13.49
CA PRO A 76 -12.98 -11.98 -13.79
C PRO A 76 -12.94 -12.33 -15.28
N GLN A 77 -13.18 -11.33 -16.14
CA GLN A 77 -13.14 -11.46 -17.60
C GLN A 77 -11.73 -11.33 -18.19
N GLY A 78 -10.70 -11.10 -17.35
CA GLY A 78 -9.30 -11.04 -17.75
C GLY A 78 -8.78 -9.66 -18.12
N ALA A 79 -9.61 -8.61 -18.18
CA ALA A 79 -9.14 -7.23 -18.37
C ALA A 79 -8.26 -6.80 -17.19
N ARG A 80 -7.10 -6.18 -17.48
CA ARG A 80 -6.08 -5.81 -16.50
C ARG A 80 -5.94 -4.29 -16.40
N PHE A 81 -5.74 -3.82 -15.18
CA PHE A 81 -5.65 -2.41 -14.83
C PHE A 81 -4.45 -2.22 -13.90
N THR A 82 -3.58 -1.27 -14.20
CA THR A 82 -2.42 -0.96 -13.35
C THR A 82 -2.40 0.50 -12.92
N THR A 83 -1.93 0.77 -11.71
CA THR A 83 -1.66 2.14 -11.24
C THR A 83 -0.41 2.14 -10.36
N PRO A 84 0.50 3.11 -10.51
CA PRO A 84 1.58 3.29 -9.52
C PRO A 84 0.96 3.63 -8.15
N LEU A 85 1.60 3.24 -7.06
CA LEU A 85 1.22 3.71 -5.72
C LEU A 85 1.52 5.21 -5.64
N PRO A 86 0.50 6.06 -5.48
CA PRO A 86 0.71 7.51 -5.42
C PRO A 86 0.98 7.92 -3.99
N VAL A 87 2.15 7.52 -3.51
CA VAL A 87 2.65 7.86 -2.18
C VAL A 87 3.77 8.87 -2.37
N ASP A 88 3.72 9.99 -1.65
CA ASP A 88 4.87 10.88 -1.58
C ASP A 88 5.92 10.27 -0.64
N THR A 89 6.94 9.62 -1.20
CA THR A 89 8.02 9.01 -0.42
C THR A 89 8.93 10.03 0.26
N ARG A 90 8.76 11.34 -0.02
CA ARG A 90 9.45 12.43 0.69
C ARG A 90 8.71 12.83 1.95
N ASP A 91 7.41 12.54 2.03
CA ASP A 91 6.63 12.76 3.24
C ASP A 91 6.91 11.64 4.25
N ARG A 92 7.89 11.89 5.12
CA ARG A 92 8.29 10.96 6.19
C ARG A 92 7.27 10.87 7.33
N LEU A 93 6.25 11.73 7.34
CA LEU A 93 5.19 11.73 8.35
C LEU A 93 4.01 10.84 7.94
N ALA A 94 3.87 10.54 6.65
CA ALA A 94 2.91 9.58 6.13
C ALA A 94 3.27 8.15 6.58
N ALA A 95 2.82 7.79 7.78
CA ALA A 95 3.01 6.45 8.34
C ALA A 95 2.08 5.43 7.65
N GLN A 96 0.87 5.85 7.29
CA GLN A 96 -0.16 5.01 6.68
C GLN A 96 -0.92 5.79 5.61
N VAL A 97 -1.06 5.19 4.44
CA VAL A 97 -1.92 5.66 3.35
C VAL A 97 -2.98 4.60 3.08
N ASP A 98 -4.25 4.98 3.19
CA ASP A 98 -5.37 4.07 2.90
C ASP A 98 -5.99 4.42 1.56
N ALA A 99 -6.15 3.42 0.71
CA ALA A 99 -6.65 3.56 -0.64
C ALA A 99 -7.81 2.60 -0.94
N VAL A 100 -8.78 3.09 -1.71
CA VAL A 100 -9.95 2.35 -2.19
C VAL A 100 -9.95 2.33 -3.70
N GLY A 101 -9.81 1.15 -4.30
CA GLY A 101 -10.03 0.91 -5.71
C GLY A 101 -11.52 0.96 -6.05
N VAL A 102 -11.91 1.86 -6.95
CA VAL A 102 -13.30 2.08 -7.34
C VAL A 102 -13.54 1.53 -8.73
N TRP A 103 -14.49 0.61 -8.86
CA TRP A 103 -14.84 0.00 -10.14
C TRP A 103 -16.08 0.64 -10.76
N ARG A 104 -16.07 0.84 -12.09
CA ARG A 104 -17.21 1.38 -12.85
C ARG A 104 -17.63 0.41 -13.96
N ALA A 105 -18.59 -0.47 -13.63
CA ALA A 105 -19.04 -1.60 -14.44
C ALA A 105 -19.58 -1.28 -15.85
N GLY A 106 -19.97 -0.03 -16.13
CA GLY A 106 -20.43 0.38 -17.46
C GLY A 106 -19.36 1.01 -18.36
N SER A 107 -18.20 1.39 -17.80
CA SER A 107 -17.17 2.13 -18.53
C SER A 107 -15.83 1.41 -18.62
N ASP A 108 -15.72 0.20 -18.04
CA ASP A 108 -14.47 -0.57 -17.95
C ASP A 108 -13.30 0.30 -17.42
N ARG A 109 -13.58 1.07 -16.37
CA ARG A 109 -12.66 2.02 -15.76
C ARG A 109 -12.51 1.72 -14.29
N MET A 110 -11.28 1.90 -13.81
CA MET A 110 -10.93 1.77 -12.42
C MET A 110 -10.25 3.05 -11.94
N GLY A 111 -10.69 3.53 -10.78
CA GLY A 111 -10.10 4.67 -10.09
C GLY A 111 -9.50 4.23 -8.76
N LEU A 112 -8.73 5.12 -8.16
CA LEU A 112 -8.16 4.95 -6.84
C LEU A 112 -8.50 6.20 -6.04
N LEU A 113 -9.22 6.03 -4.93
CA LEU A 113 -9.47 7.08 -3.95
C LEU A 113 -8.51 6.90 -2.80
N ILE A 114 -7.87 7.98 -2.36
CA ILE A 114 -6.80 7.91 -1.38
C ILE A 114 -7.07 8.90 -0.28
N ASN A 115 -6.85 8.42 0.94
CA ASN A 115 -6.79 9.26 2.09
C ASN A 115 -5.34 9.35 2.59
N PRO A 116 -4.61 10.42 2.25
CA PRO A 116 -3.28 10.62 2.81
C PRO A 116 -3.40 10.74 4.33
N ASP A 117 -2.52 10.05 5.05
CA ASP A 117 -2.39 10.10 6.52
C ASP A 117 -3.53 9.50 7.35
N GLY A 118 -4.50 8.85 6.72
CA GLY A 118 -5.66 8.29 7.43
C GLY A 118 -6.57 9.34 8.09
N ASP A 119 -6.34 10.63 7.80
CA ASP A 119 -7.19 11.73 8.27
C ASP A 119 -8.50 11.70 7.50
N ARG A 120 -9.56 11.25 8.14
CA ARG A 120 -10.89 11.06 7.53
C ARG A 120 -11.52 12.35 7.01
N PHE A 121 -10.93 13.51 7.34
CA PHE A 121 -11.39 14.82 6.95
C PHE A 121 -10.56 15.45 5.82
N ALA A 122 -9.44 14.84 5.43
CA ALA A 122 -8.71 15.28 4.25
C ALA A 122 -9.55 15.07 2.99
N THR A 123 -9.39 15.98 2.01
CA THR A 123 -10.05 15.82 0.71
C THR A 123 -9.41 14.63 0.01
N PRO A 124 -10.17 13.58 -0.37
CA PRO A 124 -9.59 12.40 -0.96
C PRO A 124 -9.00 12.71 -2.33
N GLU A 125 -7.77 12.24 -2.56
CA GLU A 125 -7.12 12.33 -3.86
C GLU A 125 -7.64 11.23 -4.78
N THR A 126 -7.80 11.55 -6.07
CA THR A 126 -8.29 10.60 -7.07
C THR A 126 -7.23 10.33 -8.13
N HIS A 127 -6.81 9.07 -8.22
CA HIS A 127 -5.92 8.58 -9.26
C HIS A 127 -6.66 7.63 -10.20
N ARG A 128 -6.11 7.41 -11.38
CA ARG A 128 -6.67 6.49 -12.38
C ARG A 128 -5.78 5.27 -12.54
N PHE A 129 -6.41 4.14 -12.79
CA PHE A 129 -5.72 3.01 -13.35
C PHE A 129 -5.62 3.17 -14.87
N THR A 130 -4.49 2.72 -15.41
CA THR A 130 -4.26 2.54 -16.83
C THR A 130 -4.67 1.11 -17.20
N ARG A 131 -5.51 0.95 -18.21
CA ARG A 131 -5.86 -0.36 -18.76
C ARG A 131 -4.66 -0.93 -19.50
N LEU A 132 -4.27 -2.16 -19.17
CA LEU A 132 -3.24 -2.90 -19.87
C LEU A 132 -3.84 -3.61 -21.11
N PRO A 133 -3.03 -3.85 -22.15
CA PRO A 133 -3.45 -4.59 -23.33
C PRO A 133 -3.81 -6.05 -23.02
#